data_AF-A0AAV9PZX6-F1
#
_entry.id   AF-A0AAV9PZX6-F1
#
_cell.length_a   1.000
_cell.length_b   1.000
_cell.length_c   1.000
_cell.angle_alpha   90.00
_cell.angle_beta   90.00
_cell.angle_gamma   90.00
#
_symmetry.space_group_name_H-M   'P 1'
#
loop_
_entity.id
_entity.type
_entity.pdbx_description
1 polymer ?
#
loop_
_entity_poly.entity_id
_entity_poly.type
_entity_poly.pdbx_seq_one_letter_code
_entity_poly.pdbx_strand_id
1 'polypeptide(L)'
;MKLFSILAPLALASTVAAAPGWGDWHGGKPSCPTDNCLTQADADDIVSKFMSVLDHPDVSAANATAQALIADSFFEKSDSINMLAGHPVGSESFSGKAQYIQGVLLAPSITGINTNMILYASCNKVVWYWTFTGIGTKQIPINGINIFEINEQKQIADMYVEFNNIAWGKKERKKMLILKERDVFGLLSNLTVPECRRLLDSLHNMLREYSRTKHASPSDRTIHQPERDVIVTKLGNTTLFMPSSVTTSTGIKVVTISPTGGLKGAINLFSPDGTLLGVLNAAEVTAFRTSLAVMIPFVRYPHPKTNMLVFGAGRQAEWHIKLALLLSEGESAGAVKHVTVVNRTAPRGRMEQLFATLRQRYPDVTLDFLLKTDAEYDAKLQVAIKASDMICGCTPSTVPHFPARYLDHKPRYISLIGSYKPEMQEVDAETLLSGEYIYVDTEEGCLSEAGELIKANVQDHQLIELGELLGDKPFALDGNLVFKCVGLGIMDTVMAGELLQIAQEKGVGLVVDDF
;
A
#
# COMPACT_ATOMS: atom_id res chain seq x y z
N MET A 1 7.51 -16.73 -29.46
CA MET A 1 8.06 -17.85 -30.26
C MET A 1 7.47 -19.15 -29.74
N LYS A 2 6.79 -19.95 -30.58
CA LYS A 2 6.25 -21.26 -30.24
C LYS A 2 7.30 -22.35 -30.45
N LEU A 3 7.35 -23.36 -29.56
CA LEU A 3 7.74 -24.77 -29.81
C LEU A 3 7.20 -25.60 -28.60
N PHE A 4 6.13 -26.39 -28.77
CA PHE A 4 6.09 -27.87 -28.94
C PHE A 4 6.85 -28.63 -27.82
N SER A 5 6.20 -29.34 -26.89
CA SER A 5 5.50 -30.66 -26.96
C SER A 5 6.36 -31.81 -26.44
N ILE A 6 5.87 -32.45 -25.37
CA ILE A 6 5.91 -33.88 -24.97
C ILE A 6 7.06 -34.74 -25.52
N LEU A 7 7.89 -35.28 -24.62
CA LEU A 7 8.50 -36.62 -24.75
C LEU A 7 8.71 -37.28 -23.36
N ALA A 8 8.53 -38.59 -23.36
CA ALA A 8 8.30 -39.50 -22.26
C ALA A 8 9.55 -39.86 -21.42
N PRO A 9 9.38 -40.50 -20.24
CA PRO A 9 10.47 -40.95 -19.37
C PRO A 9 10.94 -42.37 -19.72
N LEU A 10 12.26 -42.59 -19.78
CA LEU A 10 12.97 -43.88 -19.74
C LEU A 10 14.47 -43.54 -19.69
N ALA A 11 15.36 -44.18 -18.95
CA ALA A 11 15.35 -45.11 -17.85
C ALA A 11 16.82 -45.24 -17.42
N LEU A 12 17.08 -45.52 -16.14
CA LEU A 12 18.11 -46.47 -15.74
C LEU A 12 17.89 -46.83 -14.27
N ALA A 13 17.18 -47.94 -14.10
CA ALA A 13 17.30 -48.77 -12.92
C ALA A 13 18.59 -49.59 -13.04
N SER A 14 19.42 -49.60 -11.99
CA SER A 14 20.39 -50.68 -11.77
C SER A 14 20.60 -50.88 -10.27
N THR A 15 20.07 -52.01 -9.80
CA THR A 15 20.67 -52.95 -8.83
C THR A 15 21.32 -52.40 -7.55
N VAL A 16 20.75 -52.84 -6.43
CA VAL A 16 21.37 -52.91 -5.10
C VAL A 16 22.74 -53.59 -5.19
N ALA A 17 23.79 -52.84 -4.92
CA ALA A 17 25.08 -53.36 -4.47
C ALA A 17 25.43 -52.60 -3.19
N ALA A 18 25.93 -53.34 -2.18
CA ALA A 18 26.22 -52.84 -0.84
C ALA A 18 26.89 -51.46 -0.86
N ALA A 19 26.30 -50.50 -0.14
CA ALA A 19 26.95 -49.23 0.12
C ALA A 19 28.31 -49.51 0.80
N PRO A 20 29.45 -49.05 0.25
CA PRO A 20 30.67 -49.03 1.02
C PRO A 20 30.42 -48.10 2.21
N GLY A 21 30.83 -48.53 3.41
CA GLY A 21 30.78 -47.66 4.58
C GLY A 21 31.56 -46.37 4.30
N TRP A 22 31.14 -45.26 4.91
CA TRP A 22 31.79 -43.94 4.82
C TRP A 22 33.30 -43.91 5.18
N GLY A 23 33.92 -45.04 5.55
CA GLY A 23 35.35 -45.16 5.87
C GLY A 23 36.29 -45.35 4.68
N ASP A 24 35.79 -45.68 3.47
CA ASP A 24 36.65 -45.99 2.31
C ASP A 24 36.95 -44.79 1.39
N TRP A 25 36.49 -43.58 1.76
CA TRP A 25 36.77 -42.32 1.04
C TRP A 25 38.01 -41.60 1.58
N HIS A 26 39.02 -42.35 2.04
CA HIS A 26 40.37 -41.84 2.24
C HIS A 26 41.26 -42.31 1.09
N GLY A 27 40.97 -41.81 -0.12
CA GLY A 27 42.02 -41.67 -1.13
C GLY A 27 43.17 -40.92 -0.47
N GLY A 28 44.39 -41.48 -0.54
CA GLY A 28 45.56 -40.90 0.11
C GLY A 28 45.64 -39.40 -0.13
N LYS A 29 45.97 -38.64 0.92
CA LYS A 29 46.16 -37.18 0.83
C LYS A 29 46.98 -36.88 -0.43
N PRO A 30 46.50 -36.04 -1.36
CA PRO A 30 47.29 -35.64 -2.51
C PRO A 30 48.60 -35.04 -2.01
N SER A 31 49.73 -35.71 -2.27
CA SER A 31 51.05 -35.17 -1.94
C SER A 31 51.33 -34.02 -2.90
N CYS A 32 51.07 -32.79 -2.45
CA CYS A 32 51.45 -31.58 -3.17
C CYS A 32 52.98 -31.39 -3.09
N PRO A 33 53.67 -31.05 -4.18
CA PRO A 33 55.07 -30.64 -4.15
C PRO A 33 55.26 -29.48 -3.15
N THR A 34 56.28 -29.53 -2.31
CA THR A 34 56.35 -28.71 -1.07
C THR A 34 56.92 -27.31 -1.22
N ASP A 35 57.29 -26.88 -2.44
CA ASP A 35 57.88 -25.56 -2.64
C ASP A 35 56.92 -24.71 -3.51
N ASN A 36 56.38 -23.62 -2.94
CA ASN A 36 55.46 -22.62 -3.53
C ASN A 36 53.94 -22.94 -3.64
N CYS A 37 53.41 -23.98 -3.00
CA CYS A 37 51.96 -24.22 -2.99
C CYS A 37 51.17 -23.32 -2.01
N LEU A 38 49.94 -22.94 -2.38
CA LEU A 38 49.00 -22.25 -1.49
C LEU A 38 48.74 -23.02 -0.20
N THR A 39 48.61 -22.28 0.89
CA THR A 39 48.12 -22.78 2.18
C THR A 39 46.65 -22.43 2.39
N GLN A 40 45.98 -23.06 3.36
CA GLN A 40 44.64 -22.64 3.78
C GLN A 40 44.60 -21.18 4.23
N ALA A 41 45.65 -20.70 4.92
CA ALA A 41 45.74 -19.31 5.35
C ALA A 41 45.81 -18.34 4.16
N ASP A 42 46.49 -18.73 3.07
CA ASP A 42 46.48 -17.94 1.84
C ASP A 42 45.09 -17.90 1.20
N ALA A 43 44.39 -19.03 1.19
CA ALA A 43 43.02 -19.10 0.67
C ALA A 43 42.06 -18.22 1.48
N ASP A 44 42.15 -18.25 2.81
CA ASP A 44 41.32 -17.45 3.70
C ASP A 44 41.59 -15.94 3.53
N ASP A 45 42.87 -15.55 3.39
CA ASP A 45 43.28 -14.16 3.14
C ASP A 45 42.81 -13.65 1.78
N ILE A 46 42.97 -14.45 0.72
CA ILE A 46 42.51 -14.11 -0.63
C ILE A 46 40.99 -13.89 -0.64
N VAL A 47 40.23 -14.83 -0.06
CA VAL A 47 38.76 -14.72 -0.01
C VAL A 47 38.33 -13.51 0.82
N SER A 48 38.96 -13.28 1.97
CA SER A 48 38.63 -12.12 2.83
C SER A 48 38.86 -10.78 2.12
N LYS A 49 39.99 -10.63 1.42
CA LYS A 49 40.27 -9.44 0.60
C LYS A 49 39.32 -9.32 -0.57
N PHE A 50 38.95 -10.43 -1.20
CA PHE A 50 37.99 -10.40 -2.30
C PHE A 50 36.59 -10.00 -1.83
N MET A 51 36.16 -10.49 -0.66
CA MET A 51 34.90 -10.08 -0.02
C MET A 51 34.86 -8.57 0.25
N SER A 52 35.97 -7.96 0.70
CA SER A 52 36.01 -6.51 0.92
C SER A 52 35.92 -5.69 -0.37
N VAL A 53 36.36 -6.25 -1.51
CA VAL A 53 36.15 -5.66 -2.85
C VAL A 53 34.67 -5.74 -3.25
N LEU A 54 33.98 -6.84 -2.96
CA LEU A 54 32.55 -7.01 -3.29
C LEU A 54 31.64 -6.14 -2.42
N ASP A 55 31.94 -5.99 -1.13
CA ASP A 55 31.18 -5.15 -0.19
C ASP A 55 31.53 -3.65 -0.32
N HIS A 56 32.77 -3.34 -0.69
CA HIS A 56 33.33 -1.99 -0.95
C HIS A 56 32.69 -0.82 -0.17
N PRO A 57 32.67 -0.86 1.18
CA PRO A 57 32.12 0.25 1.98
C PRO A 57 32.92 1.55 1.80
N ASP A 58 34.21 1.43 1.44
CA ASP A 58 35.05 2.51 0.91
C ASP A 58 35.57 2.09 -0.47
N VAL A 59 35.06 2.74 -1.51
CA VAL A 59 35.39 2.45 -2.91
C VAL A 59 36.88 2.65 -3.22
N SER A 60 37.54 3.62 -2.57
CA SER A 60 38.96 3.89 -2.80
C SER A 60 39.83 2.78 -2.23
N ALA A 61 39.55 2.36 -1.00
CA ALA A 61 40.25 1.24 -0.35
C ALA A 61 39.98 -0.09 -1.07
N ALA A 62 38.74 -0.31 -1.51
CA ALA A 62 38.37 -1.49 -2.30
C ALA A 62 39.09 -1.52 -3.65
N ASN A 63 39.20 -0.39 -4.35
CA ASN A 63 39.98 -0.29 -5.59
C ASN A 63 41.46 -0.64 -5.34
N ALA A 64 42.10 -0.07 -4.32
CA ALA A 64 43.48 -0.40 -3.99
C ALA A 64 43.67 -1.90 -3.71
N THR A 65 42.73 -2.50 -2.97
CA THR A 65 42.72 -3.94 -2.68
C THR A 65 42.57 -4.76 -3.96
N ALA A 66 41.63 -4.42 -4.83
CA ALA A 66 41.39 -5.11 -6.09
C ALA A 66 42.58 -5.01 -7.04
N GLN A 67 43.23 -3.84 -7.12
CA GLN A 67 44.42 -3.64 -7.95
C GLN A 67 45.60 -4.51 -7.51
N ALA A 68 45.74 -4.79 -6.21
CA ALA A 68 46.75 -5.68 -5.68
C ALA A 68 46.39 -7.16 -5.84
N LEU A 69 45.12 -7.51 -5.61
CA LEU A 69 44.64 -8.90 -5.54
C LEU A 69 44.36 -9.53 -6.91
N ILE A 70 44.02 -8.74 -7.92
CA ILE A 70 43.62 -9.24 -9.25
C ILE A 70 44.78 -9.09 -10.23
N ALA A 71 45.13 -10.16 -10.95
CA ALA A 71 46.21 -10.16 -11.93
C ALA A 71 45.83 -9.38 -13.19
N ASP A 72 46.81 -8.85 -13.93
CA ASP A 72 46.53 -8.09 -15.15
C ASP A 72 45.96 -8.97 -16.29
N SER A 73 46.24 -10.29 -16.24
CA SER A 73 45.70 -11.29 -17.16
C SER A 73 44.27 -11.74 -16.83
N PHE A 74 43.59 -11.07 -15.90
CA PHE A 74 42.35 -11.56 -15.32
C PHE A 74 41.21 -11.77 -16.30
N PHE A 75 40.48 -12.88 -16.16
CA PHE A 75 39.15 -13.04 -16.75
C PHE A 75 38.16 -13.69 -15.76
N GLU A 76 36.87 -13.44 -15.99
CA GLU A 76 35.77 -14.11 -15.30
C GLU A 76 34.92 -14.91 -16.30
N LYS A 77 34.49 -16.11 -15.90
CA LYS A 77 33.45 -16.88 -16.58
C LYS A 77 32.32 -17.21 -15.64
N SER A 78 31.10 -16.92 -16.09
CA SER A 78 29.88 -17.25 -15.37
C SER A 78 28.67 -17.32 -16.31
N ASP A 79 28.11 -18.51 -16.46
CA ASP A 79 26.82 -18.69 -17.14
C ASP A 79 25.69 -18.07 -16.34
N SER A 80 25.78 -18.11 -15.01
CA SER A 80 24.85 -17.41 -14.12
C SER A 80 24.79 -15.90 -14.40
N ILE A 81 25.93 -15.22 -14.53
CA ILE A 81 25.98 -13.78 -14.85
C ILE A 81 25.57 -13.52 -16.30
N ASN A 82 26.11 -14.29 -17.26
CA ASN A 82 25.80 -14.10 -18.68
C ASN A 82 24.31 -14.27 -18.96
N MET A 83 23.66 -15.26 -18.34
CA MET A 83 22.21 -15.46 -18.46
C MET A 83 21.41 -14.26 -17.92
N LEU A 84 21.85 -13.64 -16.82
CA LEU A 84 21.21 -12.45 -16.26
C LEU A 84 21.45 -11.19 -17.09
N ALA A 85 22.64 -11.06 -17.68
CA ALA A 85 23.03 -9.95 -18.55
C ALA A 85 22.49 -10.08 -19.99
N GLY A 86 21.93 -11.24 -20.36
CA GLY A 86 21.45 -11.52 -21.71
C GLY A 86 22.57 -11.78 -22.72
N HIS A 87 23.76 -12.16 -22.24
CA HIS A 87 24.90 -12.57 -23.07
C HIS A 87 24.87 -14.08 -23.37
N PRO A 88 25.52 -14.54 -24.45
CA PRO A 88 25.63 -15.98 -24.74
C PRO A 88 26.26 -16.75 -23.58
N VAL A 89 25.67 -17.89 -23.19
CA VAL A 89 26.30 -18.81 -22.23
C VAL A 89 27.58 -19.41 -22.83
N GLY A 90 28.58 -19.67 -21.98
CA GLY A 90 29.91 -20.14 -22.34
C GLY A 90 30.91 -19.04 -22.70
N SER A 91 30.52 -17.75 -22.72
CA SER A 91 31.44 -16.63 -22.93
C SER A 91 32.07 -16.14 -21.62
N GLU A 92 33.14 -15.36 -21.72
CA GLU A 92 33.65 -14.56 -20.58
C GLU A 92 32.59 -13.54 -20.15
N SER A 93 32.34 -13.43 -18.84
CA SER A 93 31.47 -12.41 -18.26
C SER A 93 32.23 -11.10 -18.03
N PHE A 94 33.53 -11.17 -17.74
CA PHE A 94 34.45 -10.03 -17.77
C PHE A 94 35.77 -10.43 -18.41
N SER A 95 36.27 -9.61 -19.35
CA SER A 95 37.56 -9.81 -20.00
C SER A 95 38.51 -8.69 -19.57
N GLY A 96 39.42 -9.01 -18.65
CA GLY A 96 40.42 -8.06 -18.16
C GLY A 96 40.10 -7.43 -16.81
N LYS A 97 41.16 -7.24 -16.02
CA LYS A 97 41.16 -6.64 -14.68
C LYS A 97 40.43 -5.29 -14.60
N ALA A 98 40.72 -4.37 -15.53
CA ALA A 98 40.15 -3.03 -15.50
C ALA A 98 38.62 -3.04 -15.65
N GLN A 99 38.10 -3.88 -16.56
CA GLN A 99 36.67 -4.02 -16.79
C GLN A 99 35.97 -4.64 -15.57
N TYR A 100 36.57 -5.65 -14.95
CA TYR A 100 36.05 -6.27 -13.74
C TYR A 100 36.00 -5.29 -12.56
N ILE A 101 37.11 -4.60 -12.27
CA ILE A 101 37.19 -3.67 -11.14
C ILE A 101 36.18 -2.52 -11.31
N GLN A 102 36.09 -1.94 -12.52
CA GLN A 102 35.08 -0.91 -12.77
C GLN A 102 33.66 -1.45 -12.66
N GLY A 103 33.40 -2.65 -13.19
CA GLY A 103 32.08 -3.30 -13.13
C GLY A 103 31.61 -3.53 -11.70
N VAL A 104 32.49 -4.02 -10.83
CA VAL A 104 32.17 -4.29 -9.42
C VAL A 104 32.00 -3.00 -8.62
N LEU A 105 32.92 -2.03 -8.77
CA LEU A 105 32.93 -0.83 -7.93
C LEU A 105 31.94 0.26 -8.36
N LEU A 106 31.41 0.21 -9.58
CA LEU A 106 30.30 1.07 -10.03
C LEU A 106 28.92 0.47 -9.73
N ALA A 107 28.86 -0.84 -9.48
CA ALA A 107 27.63 -1.50 -9.07
C ALA A 107 27.36 -1.24 -7.58
N PRO A 108 26.10 -1.36 -7.12
CA PRO A 108 25.80 -1.33 -5.69
C PRO A 108 26.56 -2.44 -4.93
N SER A 109 26.93 -2.15 -3.68
CA SER A 109 27.65 -3.11 -2.86
C SER A 109 26.89 -4.39 -2.59
N ILE A 110 27.64 -5.50 -2.58
CA ILE A 110 27.12 -6.82 -2.25
C ILE A 110 27.14 -6.96 -0.74
N THR A 111 26.00 -6.69 -0.10
CA THR A 111 25.82 -6.85 1.34
C THR A 111 25.34 -8.25 1.72
N GLY A 112 25.54 -8.65 2.97
CA GLY A 112 25.07 -9.96 3.48
C GLY A 112 25.83 -11.15 2.90
N ILE A 113 27.15 -10.99 2.70
CA ILE A 113 28.07 -12.04 2.26
C ILE A 113 28.33 -13.01 3.41
N ASN A 114 27.89 -14.26 3.29
CA ASN A 114 28.20 -15.32 4.26
C ASN A 114 29.06 -16.39 3.61
N THR A 115 30.22 -16.68 4.21
CA THR A 115 31.09 -17.76 3.77
C THR A 115 30.64 -19.07 4.41
N ASN A 116 30.32 -20.06 3.56
CA ASN A 116 29.96 -21.39 4.01
C ASN A 116 31.19 -22.30 4.10
N MET A 117 32.12 -22.19 3.13
CA MET A 117 33.34 -22.99 3.08
C MET A 117 34.41 -22.32 2.20
N ILE A 118 35.67 -22.38 2.63
CA ILE A 118 36.85 -22.03 1.82
C ILE A 118 37.77 -23.23 1.80
N LEU A 119 38.23 -23.63 0.61
CA LEU A 119 39.13 -24.75 0.41
C LEU A 119 40.25 -24.37 -0.55
N TYR A 120 41.52 -24.54 -0.14
CA TYR A 120 42.63 -24.57 -1.11
C TYR A 120 42.61 -25.95 -1.80
N ALA A 121 42.05 -26.00 -3.00
CA ALA A 121 41.79 -27.26 -3.71
C ALA A 121 43.06 -27.86 -4.34
N SER A 122 44.07 -27.04 -4.60
CA SER A 122 45.39 -27.46 -5.09
C SER A 122 46.42 -26.35 -4.84
N CYS A 123 47.66 -26.52 -5.32
CA CYS A 123 48.73 -25.55 -5.17
C CYS A 123 48.42 -24.14 -5.67
N ASN A 124 47.48 -23.99 -6.61
CA ASN A 124 47.12 -22.72 -7.22
C ASN A 124 45.60 -22.50 -7.34
N LYS A 125 44.75 -23.29 -6.65
CA LYS A 125 43.30 -23.15 -6.74
C LYS A 125 42.65 -22.95 -5.38
N VAL A 126 41.75 -21.98 -5.30
CA VAL A 126 40.91 -21.72 -4.12
C VAL A 126 39.45 -21.86 -4.52
N VAL A 127 38.69 -22.60 -3.73
CA VAL A 127 37.24 -22.76 -3.88
C VAL A 127 36.56 -22.07 -2.71
N TRP A 128 35.61 -21.19 -3.01
CA TRP A 128 34.82 -20.45 -2.03
C TRP A 128 33.33 -20.70 -2.26
N TYR A 129 32.69 -21.41 -1.33
CA TYR A 129 31.25 -21.64 -1.31
C TYR A 129 30.59 -20.67 -0.33
N TRP A 130 29.51 -20.02 -0.75
CA TRP A 130 28.94 -18.88 -0.05
C TRP A 130 27.43 -18.79 -0.17
N THR A 131 26.82 -18.02 0.73
CA THR A 131 25.43 -17.61 0.71
C THR A 131 25.32 -16.09 0.83
N PHE A 132 24.79 -15.41 -0.18
CA PHE A 132 24.55 -13.97 -0.13
C PHE A 132 23.06 -13.69 0.07
N THR A 133 22.75 -12.70 0.92
CA THR A 133 21.37 -12.30 1.23
C THR A 133 21.00 -10.91 0.73
N GLY A 134 21.98 -10.07 0.40
CA GLY A 134 21.76 -8.67 -0.04
C GLY A 134 21.68 -8.45 -1.55
N ILE A 135 21.71 -9.50 -2.37
CA ILE A 135 21.66 -9.43 -3.85
C ILE A 135 20.32 -9.91 -4.43
N GLY A 136 20.01 -9.46 -5.65
CA GLY A 136 18.73 -9.75 -6.32
C GLY A 136 17.54 -9.04 -5.65
N THR A 137 16.44 -9.76 -5.43
CA THR A 137 15.23 -9.25 -4.75
C THR A 137 15.38 -9.09 -3.23
N LYS A 138 16.48 -9.56 -2.63
CA LYS A 138 16.73 -9.60 -1.18
C LYS A 138 15.72 -10.45 -0.36
N GLN A 139 14.85 -11.19 -1.03
CA GLN A 139 13.83 -12.04 -0.39
C GLN A 139 14.24 -13.51 -0.26
N ILE A 140 15.19 -13.96 -1.09
CA ILE A 140 15.62 -15.37 -1.14
C ILE A 140 17.15 -15.39 -1.09
N PRO A 141 17.77 -16.19 -0.20
CA PRO A 141 19.22 -16.35 -0.16
C PRO A 141 19.74 -16.99 -1.46
N ILE A 142 20.88 -16.49 -1.94
CA ILE A 142 21.55 -16.99 -3.15
C ILE A 142 22.79 -17.76 -2.70
N ASN A 143 22.88 -19.02 -3.08
CA ASN A 143 24.02 -19.88 -2.86
C ASN A 143 24.86 -19.94 -4.13
N GLY A 144 26.17 -19.78 -3.97
CA GLY A 144 27.08 -19.81 -5.10
C GLY A 144 28.46 -20.31 -4.73
N ILE A 145 29.26 -20.51 -5.76
CA ILE A 145 30.63 -20.99 -5.67
C ILE A 145 31.52 -20.12 -6.56
N ASN A 146 32.67 -19.71 -6.02
CA ASN A 146 33.78 -19.18 -6.78
C ASN A 146 34.91 -20.21 -6.83
N ILE A 147 35.54 -20.36 -7.98
CA ILE A 147 36.79 -21.09 -8.15
C ILE A 147 37.81 -20.09 -8.68
N PHE A 148 38.82 -19.78 -7.87
CA PHE A 148 39.92 -18.91 -8.21
C PHE A 148 41.14 -19.73 -8.65
N GLU A 149 41.76 -19.34 -9.76
CA GLU A 149 43.13 -19.72 -10.08
C GLU A 149 44.09 -18.60 -9.66
N ILE A 150 45.11 -18.95 -8.89
CA ILE A 150 46.02 -18.03 -8.25
C ILE A 150 47.40 -18.13 -8.90
N ASN A 151 47.97 -17.01 -9.30
CA ASN A 151 49.32 -16.98 -9.88
C ASN A 151 50.42 -17.04 -8.80
N GLU A 152 51.68 -17.09 -9.23
CA GLU A 152 52.85 -17.14 -8.33
C GLU A 152 52.98 -15.89 -7.44
N GLN A 153 52.35 -14.76 -7.83
CA GLN A 153 52.30 -13.52 -7.05
C GLN A 153 51.13 -13.50 -6.05
N LYS A 154 50.43 -14.63 -5.86
CA LYS A 154 49.22 -14.75 -5.02
C LYS A 154 48.05 -13.85 -5.45
N GLN A 155 47.95 -13.60 -6.75
CA GLN A 155 46.86 -12.83 -7.34
C GLN A 155 45.87 -13.75 -8.07
N ILE A 156 44.61 -13.34 -8.13
CA ILE A 156 43.56 -14.04 -8.88
C ILE A 156 43.80 -13.80 -10.38
N ALA A 157 44.17 -14.85 -11.10
CA ALA A 157 44.34 -14.85 -12.55
C ALA A 157 43.04 -15.24 -13.25
N ASP A 158 42.36 -16.28 -12.79
CA ASP A 158 41.11 -16.72 -13.41
C ASP A 158 40.04 -16.88 -12.34
N MET A 159 38.80 -16.52 -12.69
CA MET A 159 37.65 -16.71 -11.81
C MET A 159 36.49 -17.38 -12.54
N TYR A 160 36.03 -18.49 -11.97
CA TYR A 160 34.80 -19.15 -12.39
C TYR A 160 33.77 -19.00 -11.28
N VAL A 161 32.62 -18.42 -11.59
CA VAL A 161 31.56 -18.18 -10.60
C VAL A 161 30.22 -18.69 -11.09
N GLU A 162 29.55 -19.50 -10.27
CA GLU A 162 28.20 -19.98 -10.55
C GLU A 162 27.33 -19.91 -9.31
N PHE A 163 26.06 -19.56 -9.49
CA PHE A 163 25.10 -19.42 -8.39
C PHE A 163 23.66 -19.66 -8.86
N ASN A 164 22.75 -19.92 -7.91
CA ASN A 164 21.34 -20.04 -8.25
C ASN A 164 20.75 -18.68 -8.67
N ASN A 165 20.39 -18.56 -9.95
CA ASN A 165 19.76 -17.37 -10.52
C ASN A 165 18.27 -17.19 -10.16
N ILE A 166 17.68 -18.08 -9.35
CA ILE A 166 16.23 -18.08 -9.06
C ILE A 166 15.73 -16.79 -8.40
N ALA A 167 16.62 -16.10 -7.66
CA ALA A 167 16.33 -14.81 -7.05
C ALA A 167 16.13 -13.68 -8.07
N TRP A 168 16.58 -13.87 -9.31
CA TRP A 168 16.31 -13.01 -10.48
C TRP A 168 15.34 -13.65 -11.48
N GLY A 169 15.25 -14.99 -11.51
CA GLY A 169 14.39 -15.77 -12.39
C GLY A 169 12.92 -15.80 -12.00
N LYS A 170 12.58 -15.50 -10.73
CA LYS A 170 11.25 -14.99 -10.41
C LYS A 170 11.16 -13.55 -10.93
N LYS A 171 10.99 -13.40 -12.24
CA LYS A 171 10.15 -12.29 -12.71
C LYS A 171 8.88 -12.44 -11.89
N GLU A 172 8.60 -11.49 -11.00
CA GLU A 172 7.20 -11.26 -10.64
C GLU A 172 6.52 -11.12 -11.99
N ARG A 173 5.78 -12.15 -12.42
CA ARG A 173 4.82 -11.95 -13.50
C ARG A 173 4.05 -10.73 -13.04
N LYS A 174 4.11 -9.65 -13.81
CA LYS A 174 3.35 -8.43 -13.53
C LYS A 174 1.89 -8.88 -13.53
N LYS A 175 1.39 -9.19 -12.33
CA LYS A 175 0.08 -9.80 -12.11
C LYS A 175 -0.86 -8.65 -11.90
N MET A 176 -1.72 -8.42 -12.88
CA MET A 176 -2.82 -7.50 -12.68
C MET A 176 -3.87 -8.21 -11.83
N LEU A 177 -4.35 -7.55 -10.78
CA LEU A 177 -5.43 -8.09 -9.94
C LEU A 177 -6.75 -7.36 -10.22
N ILE A 178 -7.82 -8.12 -10.40
CA ILE A 178 -9.19 -7.58 -10.52
C ILE A 178 -9.96 -7.87 -9.24
N LEU A 179 -10.40 -6.81 -8.56
CA LEU A 179 -11.25 -6.89 -7.37
C LEU A 179 -12.69 -6.50 -7.70
N LYS A 180 -13.58 -7.48 -7.66
CA LYS A 180 -15.04 -7.27 -7.84
C LYS A 180 -15.61 -6.63 -6.59
N GLU A 181 -16.84 -6.10 -6.69
CA GLU A 181 -17.53 -5.47 -5.55
C GLU A 181 -17.56 -6.36 -4.30
N ARG A 182 -17.87 -7.65 -4.46
CA ARG A 182 -17.88 -8.62 -3.35
C ARG A 182 -16.50 -8.87 -2.74
N ASP A 183 -15.45 -8.77 -3.54
CA ASP A 183 -14.08 -9.01 -3.10
C ASP A 183 -13.66 -7.82 -2.22
N VAL A 184 -13.87 -6.60 -2.71
CA VAL A 184 -13.65 -5.36 -1.94
C VAL A 184 -14.49 -5.34 -0.66
N PHE A 185 -15.80 -5.61 -0.75
CA PHE A 185 -16.67 -5.65 0.42
C PHE A 185 -16.22 -6.68 1.45
N GLY A 186 -15.78 -7.87 1.01
CA GLY A 186 -15.30 -8.94 1.88
C GLY A 186 -13.99 -8.60 2.58
N LEU A 187 -13.05 -7.95 1.89
CA LEU A 187 -11.80 -7.46 2.47
C LEU A 187 -12.05 -6.41 3.54
N LEU A 188 -12.94 -5.45 3.27
CA LEU A 188 -13.22 -4.33 4.16
C LEU A 188 -14.14 -4.67 5.33
N SER A 189 -15.10 -5.60 5.16
CA SER A 189 -16.07 -5.93 6.22
C SER A 189 -15.47 -6.77 7.35
N ASN A 190 -14.32 -7.40 7.11
CA ASN A 190 -13.62 -8.27 8.06
C ASN A 190 -12.36 -7.60 8.63
N LEU A 191 -12.26 -6.28 8.56
CA LEU A 191 -11.15 -5.55 9.17
C LEU A 191 -11.17 -5.70 10.69
N THR A 192 -10.01 -5.98 11.24
CA THR A 192 -9.70 -5.82 12.67
C THR A 192 -9.42 -4.35 12.99
N VAL A 193 -9.48 -3.97 14.26
CA VAL A 193 -9.14 -2.59 14.69
C VAL A 193 -7.74 -2.17 14.22
N PRO A 194 -6.66 -2.99 14.37
CA PRO A 194 -5.34 -2.62 13.89
C PRO A 194 -5.26 -2.46 12.36
N GLU A 195 -5.93 -3.31 11.59
CA GLU A 195 -5.98 -3.16 10.12
C GLU A 195 -6.72 -1.89 9.72
N CYS A 196 -7.84 -1.57 10.37
CA CYS A 196 -8.60 -0.35 10.11
C CYS A 196 -7.78 0.89 10.47
N ARG A 197 -7.04 0.88 11.58
CA ARG A 197 -6.14 1.98 11.97
C ARG A 197 -5.02 2.18 10.97
N ARG A 198 -4.39 1.10 10.48
CA ARG A 198 -3.36 1.20 9.43
C ARG A 198 -3.88 1.89 8.17
N LEU A 199 -5.10 1.54 7.73
CA LEU A 199 -5.73 2.18 6.58
C LEU A 199 -6.05 3.67 6.87
N LEU A 200 -6.52 3.97 8.08
CA LEU A 200 -6.78 5.35 8.53
C LEU A 200 -5.49 6.18 8.53
N ASP A 201 -4.39 5.62 9.04
CA ASP A 201 -3.08 6.26 9.08
C ASP A 201 -2.52 6.45 7.67
N SER A 202 -2.66 5.46 6.78
CA SER A 202 -2.26 5.58 5.37
C SER A 202 -3.02 6.70 4.68
N LEU A 203 -4.34 6.77 4.85
CA LEU A 203 -5.17 7.86 4.34
C LEU A 203 -4.75 9.21 4.91
N HIS A 204 -4.55 9.31 6.22
CA HIS A 204 -4.20 10.57 6.88
C HIS A 204 -2.79 11.05 6.49
N ASN A 205 -1.82 10.16 6.41
CA ASN A 205 -0.46 10.48 5.97
C ASN A 205 -0.43 10.96 4.51
N MET A 206 -1.25 10.38 3.64
CA MET A 206 -1.43 10.90 2.29
C MET A 206 -2.00 12.33 2.31
N LEU A 207 -3.04 12.59 3.11
CA LEU A 207 -3.62 13.94 3.22
C LEU A 207 -2.60 14.95 3.76
N ARG A 208 -1.77 14.55 4.74
CA ARG A 208 -0.66 15.38 5.25
C ARG A 208 0.33 15.75 4.17
N GLU A 209 0.77 14.75 3.41
CA GLU A 209 1.70 14.98 2.30
C GLU A 209 1.07 15.85 1.21
N TYR A 210 -0.22 15.69 0.96
CA TYR A 210 -0.95 16.53 0.01
C TYR A 210 -0.99 17.99 0.48
N SER A 211 -1.47 18.26 1.70
CA SER A 211 -1.50 19.62 2.26
C SER A 211 -0.12 20.27 2.33
N ARG A 212 0.93 19.48 2.61
CA ARG A 212 2.33 19.97 2.62
C ARG A 212 2.86 20.34 1.23
N THR A 213 2.42 19.65 0.19
CA THR A 213 3.02 19.77 -1.16
C THR A 213 2.10 20.37 -2.22
N LYS A 214 0.81 20.63 -1.92
CA LYS A 214 -0.18 21.18 -2.88
C LYS A 214 0.27 22.51 -3.50
N HIS A 215 0.98 23.34 -2.75
CA HIS A 215 1.55 24.61 -3.22
C HIS A 215 3.04 24.56 -3.57
N ALA A 216 3.66 23.37 -3.50
CA ALA A 216 5.06 23.20 -3.88
C ALA A 216 5.27 23.37 -5.39
N SER A 217 6.51 23.70 -5.75
CA SER A 217 6.95 23.77 -7.15
C SER A 217 6.74 22.42 -7.85
N PRO A 218 6.56 22.39 -9.18
CA PRO A 218 6.36 21.12 -9.90
C PRO A 218 7.48 20.09 -9.67
N SER A 219 8.72 20.52 -9.42
CA SER A 219 9.85 19.63 -9.16
C SER A 219 9.85 19.02 -7.76
N ASP A 220 9.19 19.66 -6.79
CA ASP A 220 9.13 19.18 -5.39
C ASP A 220 7.79 18.49 -5.07
N ARG A 221 6.87 18.45 -6.03
CA ARG A 221 5.52 17.91 -5.86
C ARG A 221 5.57 16.38 -5.94
N THR A 222 5.22 15.73 -4.84
CA THR A 222 5.15 14.25 -4.72
C THR A 222 3.75 13.71 -4.99
N ILE A 223 2.73 14.57 -4.87
CA ILE A 223 1.33 14.23 -5.11
C ILE A 223 0.75 15.11 -6.22
N HIS A 224 0.21 14.47 -7.25
CA HIS A 224 -0.52 15.14 -8.31
C HIS A 224 -2.00 14.83 -8.18
N GLN A 225 -2.80 15.84 -7.86
CA GLN A 225 -4.26 15.77 -7.78
C GLN A 225 -4.87 16.81 -8.73
N PRO A 226 -5.05 16.48 -10.03
CA PRO A 226 -5.81 17.32 -10.94
C PRO A 226 -7.28 17.45 -10.50
N GLU A 227 -7.94 18.50 -10.99
CA GLU A 227 -9.40 18.59 -10.93
C GLU A 227 -10.04 17.42 -11.69
N ARG A 228 -11.24 17.03 -11.26
CA ARG A 228 -12.00 15.98 -11.93
C ARG A 228 -12.57 16.50 -13.25
N ASP A 229 -12.49 15.69 -14.30
CA ASP A 229 -13.17 15.96 -15.56
C ASP A 229 -14.59 15.39 -15.57
N VAL A 230 -15.49 16.05 -16.30
CA VAL A 230 -16.91 15.71 -16.33
C VAL A 230 -17.42 15.57 -17.76
N ILE A 231 -18.04 14.42 -18.06
CA ILE A 231 -18.79 14.21 -19.30
C ILE A 231 -20.26 13.98 -18.97
N VAL A 232 -21.14 14.81 -19.54
CA VAL A 232 -22.60 14.64 -19.45
C VAL A 232 -23.13 14.19 -20.81
N THR A 233 -23.72 12.99 -20.85
CA THR A 233 -24.32 12.44 -22.06
C THR A 233 -25.74 12.99 -22.29
N LYS A 234 -26.24 12.92 -23.52
CA LYS A 234 -27.64 13.29 -23.84
C LYS A 234 -28.69 12.46 -23.09
N LEU A 235 -28.32 11.29 -22.59
CA LEU A 235 -29.19 10.43 -21.77
C LEU A 235 -29.20 10.85 -20.28
N GLY A 236 -28.52 11.95 -19.93
CA GLY A 236 -28.46 12.45 -18.55
C GLY A 236 -27.47 11.70 -17.65
N ASN A 237 -26.65 10.79 -18.19
CA ASN A 237 -25.57 10.17 -17.42
C ASN A 237 -24.41 11.16 -17.27
N THR A 238 -23.93 11.33 -16.03
CA THR A 238 -22.75 12.11 -15.70
C THR A 238 -21.61 11.17 -15.35
N THR A 239 -20.54 11.18 -16.14
CA THR A 239 -19.31 10.43 -15.88
C THR A 239 -18.24 11.38 -15.36
N LEU A 240 -17.63 11.03 -14.23
CA LEU A 240 -16.51 11.75 -13.61
C LEU A 240 -15.23 10.95 -13.83
N PHE A 241 -14.17 11.65 -14.21
CA PHE A 241 -12.82 11.12 -14.35
C PHE A 241 -11.94 11.79 -13.30
N MET A 242 -11.41 11.00 -12.37
CA MET A 242 -10.65 11.50 -11.23
C MET A 242 -9.25 10.88 -11.26
N PRO A 243 -8.33 11.41 -12.09
CA PRO A 243 -6.95 10.97 -12.09
C PRO A 243 -6.22 11.49 -10.84
N SER A 244 -5.22 10.76 -10.39
CA SER A 244 -4.29 11.24 -9.36
C SER A 244 -2.99 10.41 -9.36
N SER A 245 -1.93 10.91 -8.75
CA SER A 245 -0.66 10.19 -8.62
C SER A 245 0.00 10.48 -7.28
N VAL A 246 0.47 9.42 -6.61
CA VAL A 246 1.46 9.49 -5.51
C VAL A 246 2.71 8.85 -6.09
N THR A 247 3.78 9.58 -6.45
CA THR A 247 5.04 9.13 -7.12
C THR A 247 5.25 7.62 -7.43
N THR A 248 5.03 6.73 -6.48
CA THR A 248 5.05 5.26 -6.58
C THR A 248 3.86 4.61 -7.30
N SER A 249 2.77 5.32 -7.58
CA SER A 249 1.60 4.82 -8.30
C SER A 249 0.76 5.95 -8.90
N THR A 250 0.09 5.65 -10.00
CA THR A 250 -0.87 6.55 -10.64
C THR A 250 -2.21 5.85 -10.72
N GLY A 251 -3.29 6.53 -10.34
CA GLY A 251 -4.63 5.99 -10.36
C GLY A 251 -5.59 6.85 -11.16
N ILE A 252 -6.64 6.21 -11.69
CA ILE A 252 -7.80 6.93 -12.23
C ILE A 252 -9.07 6.22 -11.80
N LYS A 253 -9.94 6.98 -11.13
CA LYS A 253 -11.31 6.55 -10.87
C LYS A 253 -12.22 7.09 -11.96
N VAL A 254 -12.96 6.18 -12.59
CA VAL A 254 -14.02 6.52 -13.54
C VAL A 254 -15.36 6.08 -12.95
N VAL A 255 -16.23 7.03 -12.63
CA VAL A 255 -17.55 6.77 -12.05
C VAL A 255 -18.64 7.42 -12.87
N THR A 256 -19.70 6.69 -13.15
CA THR A 256 -20.90 7.19 -13.81
C THR A 256 -22.07 7.20 -12.83
N ILE A 257 -22.72 8.36 -12.75
CA ILE A 257 -23.97 8.58 -12.04
C ILE A 257 -25.06 8.66 -13.10
N SER A 258 -25.99 7.72 -13.06
CA SER A 258 -27.15 7.73 -13.96
C SER A 258 -28.41 8.18 -13.22
N PRO A 259 -29.39 8.82 -13.88
CA PRO A 259 -30.61 9.26 -13.22
C PRO A 259 -31.41 8.14 -12.52
N THR A 260 -31.33 6.92 -13.06
CA THR A 260 -32.13 5.76 -12.63
C THR A 260 -31.29 4.64 -11.99
N GLY A 261 -29.97 4.79 -11.94
CA GLY A 261 -29.04 3.78 -11.45
C GLY A 261 -27.95 4.44 -10.63
N GLY A 262 -27.74 3.94 -9.42
CA GLY A 262 -26.71 4.46 -8.51
C GLY A 262 -25.30 4.43 -9.12
N LEU A 263 -24.33 4.93 -8.35
CA LEU A 263 -22.94 5.04 -8.77
C LEU A 263 -22.38 3.68 -9.24
N LYS A 264 -21.84 3.66 -10.47
CA LYS A 264 -21.09 2.53 -11.04
C LYS A 264 -19.75 3.04 -11.54
N GLY A 265 -18.67 2.29 -11.31
CA GLY A 265 -17.36 2.70 -11.77
C GLY A 265 -16.26 1.73 -11.39
N ALA A 266 -15.06 2.06 -11.84
CA ALA A 266 -13.84 1.33 -11.54
C ALA A 266 -12.71 2.28 -11.18
N ILE A 267 -11.73 1.76 -10.44
CA ILE A 267 -10.46 2.42 -10.15
C ILE A 267 -9.38 1.56 -10.81
N ASN A 268 -8.61 2.17 -11.70
CA ASN A 268 -7.43 1.55 -12.28
C ASN A 268 -6.21 2.10 -11.56
N LEU A 269 -5.30 1.22 -11.12
CA LEU A 269 -4.06 1.59 -10.47
C LEU A 269 -2.86 1.11 -11.29
N PHE A 270 -1.94 2.01 -11.56
CA PHE A 270 -0.73 1.79 -12.35
C PHE A 270 0.52 1.98 -11.51
N SER A 271 1.57 1.22 -11.80
CA SER A 271 2.93 1.46 -11.30
C SER A 271 3.57 2.68 -11.97
N PRO A 272 4.73 3.16 -11.49
CA PRO A 272 5.40 4.34 -12.05
C PRO A 272 5.82 4.16 -13.52
N ASP A 273 6.10 2.92 -13.94
CA ASP A 273 6.44 2.58 -15.32
C ASP A 273 5.22 2.41 -16.24
N GLY A 274 4.00 2.64 -15.72
CA GLY A 274 2.76 2.55 -16.48
C GLY A 274 2.13 1.16 -16.55
N THR A 275 2.66 0.16 -15.84
CA THR A 275 2.04 -1.17 -15.77
C THR A 275 0.74 -1.11 -14.97
N LEU A 276 -0.34 -1.70 -15.47
CA LEU A 276 -1.60 -1.80 -14.73
C LEU A 276 -1.48 -2.86 -13.61
N LEU A 277 -1.48 -2.41 -12.36
CA LEU A 277 -1.37 -3.25 -11.16
C LEU A 277 -2.72 -3.87 -10.80
N GLY A 278 -3.82 -3.15 -11.02
CA GLY A 278 -5.13 -3.69 -10.74
C GLY A 278 -6.31 -2.81 -11.12
N VAL A 279 -7.48 -3.46 -11.14
CA VAL A 279 -8.79 -2.85 -11.42
C VAL A 279 -9.74 -3.20 -10.29
N LEU A 280 -10.27 -2.19 -9.59
CA LEU A 280 -11.18 -2.37 -8.46
C LEU A 280 -12.54 -1.78 -8.78
N ASN A 281 -13.61 -2.42 -8.30
CA ASN A 281 -14.94 -1.79 -8.30
C ASN A 281 -14.93 -0.53 -7.41
N ALA A 282 -15.34 0.61 -7.95
CA ALA A 282 -15.21 1.90 -7.27
C ALA A 282 -16.27 2.14 -6.16
N ALA A 283 -17.41 1.44 -6.19
CA ALA A 283 -18.56 1.81 -5.37
C ALA A 283 -18.31 1.57 -3.87
N GLU A 284 -17.74 0.42 -3.51
CA GLU A 284 -17.37 0.13 -2.12
C GLU A 284 -16.17 0.96 -1.67
N VAL A 285 -15.12 1.06 -2.51
CA VAL A 285 -13.92 1.83 -2.19
C VAL A 285 -14.28 3.29 -1.90
N THR A 286 -15.14 3.90 -2.74
CA THR A 286 -15.59 5.29 -2.56
C THR A 286 -16.32 5.48 -1.23
N ALA A 287 -17.24 4.58 -0.86
CA ALA A 287 -17.97 4.74 0.39
C ALA A 287 -17.08 4.50 1.62
N PHE A 288 -16.20 3.49 1.55
CA PHE A 288 -15.25 3.19 2.62
C PHE A 288 -14.26 4.34 2.83
N ARG A 289 -13.57 4.79 1.78
CA ARG A 289 -12.53 5.83 1.89
C ARG A 289 -13.08 7.17 2.37
N THR A 290 -14.29 7.54 1.96
CA THR A 290 -14.97 8.73 2.47
C THR A 290 -15.31 8.58 3.95
N SER A 291 -15.86 7.44 4.34
CA SER A 291 -16.15 7.15 5.74
C SER A 291 -14.88 7.08 6.59
N LEU A 292 -13.78 6.59 6.04
CA LEU A 292 -12.48 6.53 6.71
C LEU A 292 -11.91 7.94 6.96
N ALA A 293 -12.12 8.89 6.05
CA ALA A 293 -11.78 10.29 6.26
C ALA A 293 -12.57 10.91 7.42
N VAL A 294 -13.87 10.59 7.53
CA VAL A 294 -14.72 10.98 8.67
C VAL A 294 -14.19 10.41 9.99
N MET A 295 -13.50 9.27 9.93
CA MET A 295 -12.93 8.65 11.12
C MET A 295 -11.65 9.34 11.62
N ILE A 296 -10.95 10.12 10.78
CA ILE A 296 -9.74 10.86 11.18
C ILE A 296 -10.05 11.84 12.35
N PRO A 297 -11.03 12.75 12.23
CA PRO A 297 -11.44 13.56 13.38
C PRO A 297 -12.23 12.76 14.43
N PHE A 298 -12.97 11.71 14.05
CA PHE A 298 -13.70 10.86 15.01
C PHE A 298 -12.80 10.26 16.10
N VAL A 299 -11.64 9.71 15.73
CA VAL A 299 -10.70 9.12 16.70
C VAL A 299 -10.05 10.18 17.59
N ARG A 300 -10.00 11.44 17.13
CA ARG A 300 -9.46 12.60 17.87
C ARG A 300 -10.53 13.38 18.64
N TYR A 301 -11.81 13.03 18.48
CA TYR A 301 -12.89 13.71 19.18
C TYR A 301 -12.85 13.38 20.69
N PRO A 302 -12.75 14.39 21.57
CA PRO A 302 -12.47 14.20 22.99
C PRO A 302 -13.69 13.87 23.85
N HIS A 303 -14.90 14.16 23.36
CA HIS A 303 -16.15 13.96 24.09
C HIS A 303 -16.74 12.56 23.84
N PRO A 304 -17.73 12.12 24.65
CA PRO A 304 -18.43 10.85 24.44
C PRO A 304 -18.91 10.65 23.01
N LYS A 305 -18.91 9.40 22.53
CA LYS A 305 -19.36 9.00 21.18
C LYS A 305 -20.56 8.06 21.22
N THR A 306 -21.29 8.07 22.34
CA THR A 306 -22.29 7.06 22.70
C THR A 306 -23.48 7.04 21.73
N ASN A 307 -23.95 8.20 21.29
CA ASN A 307 -25.16 8.37 20.50
C ASN A 307 -24.85 8.91 19.11
N MET A 308 -24.95 8.04 18.09
CA MET A 308 -24.73 8.37 16.70
C MET A 308 -26.06 8.55 15.96
N LEU A 309 -26.27 9.72 15.36
CA LEU A 309 -27.41 10.04 14.51
C LEU A 309 -26.95 10.13 13.05
N VAL A 310 -27.55 9.36 12.15
CA VAL A 310 -27.13 9.27 10.75
C VAL A 310 -28.28 9.60 9.83
N PHE A 311 -28.16 10.66 9.02
CA PHE A 311 -29.13 10.99 7.99
C PHE A 311 -28.81 10.23 6.71
N GLY A 312 -29.76 9.41 6.26
CA GLY A 312 -29.64 8.58 5.07
C GLY A 312 -29.39 7.10 5.40
N ALA A 313 -29.89 6.22 4.52
CA ALA A 313 -29.73 4.77 4.64
C ALA A 313 -28.95 4.16 3.45
N GLY A 314 -28.08 4.96 2.83
CA GLY A 314 -27.25 4.56 1.68
C GLY A 314 -25.92 3.93 2.08
N ARG A 315 -25.07 3.67 1.08
CA ARG A 315 -23.74 3.03 1.27
C ARG A 315 -22.79 3.85 2.16
N GLN A 316 -22.87 5.19 2.09
CA GLN A 316 -22.07 6.06 2.97
C GLN A 316 -22.46 5.86 4.44
N ALA A 317 -23.75 5.94 4.76
CA ALA A 317 -24.27 5.70 6.11
C ALA A 317 -23.86 4.33 6.67
N GLU A 318 -23.92 3.28 5.85
CA GLU A 318 -23.46 1.95 6.24
C GLU A 318 -22.00 1.95 6.69
N TRP A 319 -21.09 2.52 5.90
CA TRP A 319 -19.67 2.53 6.23
C TRP A 319 -19.35 3.45 7.41
N HIS A 320 -20.06 4.58 7.56
CA HIS A 320 -19.91 5.42 8.76
C HIS A 320 -20.24 4.63 10.02
N ILE A 321 -21.37 3.91 10.02
CA ILE A 321 -21.80 3.10 11.17
C ILE A 321 -20.80 1.97 11.45
N LYS A 322 -20.39 1.22 10.41
CA LYS A 322 -19.44 0.11 10.56
C LYS A 322 -18.10 0.56 11.14
N LEU A 323 -17.54 1.66 10.62
CA LEU A 323 -16.24 2.16 11.08
C LEU A 323 -16.33 2.83 12.44
N ALA A 324 -17.40 3.57 12.73
CA ALA A 324 -17.59 4.18 14.05
C ALA A 324 -17.71 3.11 15.13
N LEU A 325 -18.48 2.05 14.89
CA LEU A 325 -18.57 0.91 15.80
C LEU A 325 -17.20 0.26 16.01
N LEU A 326 -16.53 -0.13 14.91
CA LEU A 326 -15.22 -0.80 14.95
C LEU A 326 -14.15 0.04 15.67
N LEU A 327 -14.01 1.32 15.32
CA LEU A 327 -12.97 2.18 15.87
C LEU A 327 -13.28 2.72 17.27
N SER A 328 -14.52 2.59 17.74
CA SER A 328 -14.89 2.92 19.12
C SER A 328 -14.67 1.77 20.11
N GLU A 329 -14.32 0.58 19.63
CA GLU A 329 -13.96 -0.57 20.47
C GLU A 329 -12.68 -0.27 21.27
N GLY A 330 -12.77 -0.28 22.60
CA GLY A 330 -11.62 -0.10 23.49
C GLY A 330 -11.15 1.36 23.66
N GLU A 331 -11.88 2.34 23.13
CA GLU A 331 -11.55 3.77 23.25
C GLU A 331 -11.90 4.37 24.61
N SER A 332 -11.02 5.25 25.11
CA SER A 332 -11.18 5.92 26.42
C SER A 332 -12.30 6.96 26.42
N ALA A 333 -12.57 7.59 25.28
CA ALA A 333 -13.66 8.55 25.09
C ALA A 333 -15.06 7.88 25.04
N GLY A 334 -15.14 6.54 25.13
CA GLY A 334 -16.39 5.78 25.15
C GLY A 334 -16.82 5.24 23.79
N ALA A 335 -17.44 4.06 23.82
CA ALA A 335 -17.90 3.34 22.63
C ALA A 335 -19.27 3.83 22.13
N VAL A 336 -19.54 3.67 20.83
CA VAL A 336 -20.88 3.88 20.27
C VAL A 336 -21.84 2.82 20.84
N LYS A 337 -22.98 3.26 21.42
CA LYS A 337 -24.00 2.37 22.03
C LYS A 337 -25.38 2.52 21.41
N HIS A 338 -25.68 3.67 20.81
CA HIS A 338 -26.96 3.91 20.15
C HIS A 338 -26.70 4.47 18.76
N VAL A 339 -27.27 3.84 17.74
CA VAL A 339 -27.25 4.33 16.36
C VAL A 339 -28.68 4.53 15.90
N THR A 340 -29.04 5.76 15.57
CA THR A 340 -30.33 6.10 14.96
C THR A 340 -30.12 6.51 13.51
N VAL A 341 -30.74 5.79 12.58
CA VAL A 341 -30.73 6.14 11.15
C VAL A 341 -32.02 6.87 10.80
N VAL A 342 -31.89 8.12 10.37
CA VAL A 342 -32.99 8.95 9.89
C VAL A 342 -33.15 8.74 8.39
N ASN A 343 -34.34 8.33 7.96
CA ASN A 343 -34.61 8.12 6.53
C ASN A 343 -36.02 8.56 6.13
N ARG A 344 -36.24 8.79 4.83
CA ARG A 344 -37.57 9.21 4.33
C ARG A 344 -38.65 8.16 4.58
N THR A 345 -38.32 6.89 4.35
CA THR A 345 -39.19 5.72 4.55
C THR A 345 -38.38 4.59 5.15
N ALA A 346 -39.05 3.56 5.67
CA ALA A 346 -38.37 2.36 6.15
C ALA A 346 -37.39 1.84 5.07
N PRO A 347 -36.09 1.70 5.40
CA PRO A 347 -35.14 1.17 4.44
C PRO A 347 -35.49 -0.29 4.13
N ARG A 348 -35.22 -0.70 2.90
CA ARG A 348 -35.34 -2.09 2.45
C ARG A 348 -34.00 -2.57 1.92
N GLY A 349 -33.68 -3.84 2.09
CA GLY A 349 -32.47 -4.44 1.52
C GLY A 349 -31.23 -4.16 2.36
N ARG A 350 -30.25 -3.43 1.81
CA ARG A 350 -28.88 -3.39 2.37
C ARG A 350 -28.78 -2.90 3.81
N MET A 351 -29.43 -1.77 4.15
CA MET A 351 -29.37 -1.22 5.52
C MET A 351 -30.09 -2.12 6.54
N GLU A 352 -31.18 -2.77 6.15
CA GLU A 352 -31.89 -3.74 7.00
C GLU A 352 -31.01 -4.98 7.26
N GLN A 353 -30.37 -5.50 6.22
CA GLN A 353 -29.40 -6.59 6.32
C GLN A 353 -28.20 -6.21 7.20
N LEU A 354 -27.68 -4.99 7.05
CA LEU A 354 -26.62 -4.45 7.89
C LEU A 354 -27.04 -4.47 9.35
N PHE A 355 -28.21 -3.94 9.70
CA PHE A 355 -28.68 -3.92 11.09
C PHE A 355 -28.84 -5.33 11.66
N ALA A 356 -29.29 -6.30 10.86
CA ALA A 356 -29.33 -7.70 11.29
C ALA A 356 -27.94 -8.25 11.62
N THR A 357 -26.94 -8.00 10.77
CA THR A 357 -25.54 -8.41 11.00
C THR A 357 -24.93 -7.67 12.20
N LEU A 358 -25.15 -6.37 12.32
CA LEU A 358 -24.60 -5.56 13.41
C LEU A 358 -25.19 -5.94 14.76
N ARG A 359 -26.49 -6.25 14.86
CA ARG A 359 -27.08 -6.76 16.12
C ARG A 359 -26.45 -8.07 16.59
N GLN A 360 -26.01 -8.92 15.67
CA GLN A 360 -25.30 -10.16 16.01
C GLN A 360 -23.87 -9.87 16.50
N ARG A 361 -23.16 -8.96 15.85
CA ARG A 361 -21.78 -8.61 16.18
C ARG A 361 -21.65 -7.71 17.42
N TYR A 362 -22.65 -6.85 17.65
CA TYR A 362 -22.68 -5.82 18.68
C TYR A 362 -24.01 -5.89 19.45
N PRO A 363 -24.22 -6.94 20.29
CA PRO A 363 -25.51 -7.15 20.97
C PRO A 363 -25.87 -6.03 21.97
N ASP A 364 -24.87 -5.31 22.50
CA ASP A 364 -25.06 -4.21 23.43
C ASP A 364 -25.32 -2.86 22.74
N VAL A 365 -25.41 -2.83 21.41
CA VAL A 365 -25.66 -1.61 20.64
C VAL A 365 -27.11 -1.59 20.19
N THR A 366 -27.82 -0.52 20.55
CA THR A 366 -29.19 -0.28 20.09
C THR A 366 -29.15 0.33 18.69
N LEU A 367 -29.89 -0.26 17.76
CA LEU A 367 -29.98 0.18 16.37
C LEU A 367 -31.44 0.49 16.01
N ASP A 368 -31.72 1.77 15.77
CA ASP A 368 -33.06 2.32 15.56
C ASP A 368 -33.20 3.04 14.20
N PHE A 369 -34.43 3.11 13.72
CA PHE A 369 -34.82 3.94 12.59
C PHE A 369 -35.76 5.05 13.05
N LEU A 370 -35.53 6.27 12.57
CA LEU A 370 -36.47 7.38 12.69
C LEU A 370 -36.92 7.77 11.28
N LEU A 371 -38.21 7.59 10.99
CA LEU A 371 -38.72 7.79 9.63
C LEU A 371 -39.42 9.14 9.52
N LYS A 372 -39.21 9.87 8.42
CA LYS A 372 -39.94 11.12 8.14
C LYS A 372 -41.47 10.93 8.08
N THR A 373 -41.92 9.70 7.91
CA THR A 373 -43.34 9.31 7.91
C THR A 373 -43.90 9.03 9.31
N ASP A 374 -43.06 9.02 10.35
CA ASP A 374 -43.52 8.74 11.71
C ASP A 374 -44.36 9.89 12.27
N ALA A 375 -45.37 9.54 13.07
CA ALA A 375 -46.10 10.53 13.85
C ALA A 375 -45.13 11.28 14.78
N GLU A 376 -45.31 12.60 14.87
CA GLU A 376 -44.48 13.51 15.67
C GLU A 376 -42.98 13.44 15.32
N TYR A 377 -42.66 13.22 14.04
CA TYR A 377 -41.28 13.15 13.54
C TYR A 377 -40.41 14.30 14.03
N ASP A 378 -40.88 15.55 13.94
CA ASP A 378 -40.11 16.73 14.34
C ASP A 378 -39.76 16.73 15.84
N ALA A 379 -40.70 16.33 16.70
CA ALA A 379 -40.46 16.23 18.14
C ALA A 379 -39.45 15.12 18.45
N LYS A 380 -39.59 13.95 17.82
CA LYS A 380 -38.66 12.82 17.96
C LYS A 380 -37.26 13.17 17.44
N LEU A 381 -37.19 13.87 16.30
CA LEU A 381 -35.93 14.32 15.70
C LEU A 381 -35.21 15.31 16.63
N GLN A 382 -35.94 16.26 17.21
CA GLN A 382 -35.37 17.21 18.16
C GLN A 382 -34.79 16.49 19.40
N VAL A 383 -35.49 15.49 19.93
CA VAL A 383 -34.99 14.68 21.05
C VAL A 383 -33.73 13.91 20.64
N ALA A 384 -33.73 13.29 19.45
CA ALA A 384 -32.58 12.54 18.93
C ALA A 384 -31.35 13.43 18.70
N ILE A 385 -31.52 14.63 18.16
CA ILE A 385 -30.43 15.61 17.95
C ILE A 385 -29.85 16.06 19.29
N LYS A 386 -30.69 16.40 20.27
CA LYS A 386 -30.23 16.79 21.61
C LYS A 386 -29.42 15.68 22.28
N ALA A 387 -29.88 14.44 22.19
CA ALA A 387 -29.18 13.28 22.74
C ALA A 387 -27.89 12.93 21.98
N SER A 388 -27.82 13.20 20.67
CA SER A 388 -26.68 12.82 19.83
C SER A 388 -25.35 13.41 20.32
N ASP A 389 -24.31 12.61 20.19
CA ASP A 389 -22.91 13.00 20.35
C ASP A 389 -22.24 13.19 18.98
N MET A 390 -22.72 12.45 17.98
CA MET A 390 -22.26 12.51 16.60
C MET A 390 -23.46 12.59 15.64
N ILE A 391 -23.38 13.47 14.65
CA ILE A 391 -24.36 13.62 13.58
C ILE A 391 -23.65 13.40 12.24
N CYS A 392 -24.18 12.51 11.39
CA CYS A 392 -23.62 12.23 10.07
C CYS A 392 -24.64 12.55 8.97
N GLY A 393 -24.36 13.54 8.13
CA GLY A 393 -25.05 13.81 6.88
C GLY A 393 -24.51 12.91 5.77
N CYS A 394 -25.35 12.00 5.27
CA CYS A 394 -25.01 11.08 4.19
C CYS A 394 -26.05 11.11 3.05
N THR A 395 -26.73 12.24 2.85
CA THR A 395 -27.77 12.36 1.82
C THR A 395 -27.50 13.51 0.83
N PRO A 396 -27.84 13.35 -0.45
CA PRO A 396 -27.76 14.45 -1.42
C PRO A 396 -28.92 15.45 -1.20
N SER A 397 -28.99 16.03 0.00
CA SER A 397 -30.02 16.99 0.39
C SER A 397 -29.78 18.33 -0.28
N THR A 398 -30.84 19.05 -0.58
CA THR A 398 -30.81 20.44 -1.07
C THR A 398 -31.33 21.42 -0.03
N VAL A 399 -31.74 20.91 1.14
CA VAL A 399 -32.29 21.67 2.26
C VAL A 399 -31.73 21.13 3.58
N PRO A 400 -31.55 21.97 4.62
CA PRO A 400 -31.10 21.53 5.93
C PRO A 400 -31.96 20.38 6.49
N HIS A 401 -31.30 19.41 7.12
CA HIS A 401 -31.97 18.26 7.75
C HIS A 401 -32.80 18.63 8.97
N PHE A 402 -32.36 19.64 9.69
CA PHE A 402 -32.98 20.19 10.88
C PHE A 402 -32.55 21.66 11.01
N PRO A 403 -33.32 22.49 11.73
CA PRO A 403 -32.93 23.86 12.03
C PRO A 403 -31.96 23.92 13.23
N ALA A 404 -31.02 24.85 13.23
CA ALA A 404 -30.03 25.06 14.31
C ALA A 404 -30.64 25.10 15.73
N ARG A 405 -31.85 25.64 15.90
CA ARG A 405 -32.59 25.66 17.19
C ARG A 405 -32.86 24.27 17.81
N TYR A 406 -32.62 23.18 17.08
CA TYR A 406 -32.70 21.82 17.63
C TYR A 406 -31.45 21.44 18.42
N LEU A 407 -30.31 22.08 18.13
CA LEU A 407 -29.08 21.94 18.89
C LEU A 407 -29.16 22.72 20.20
N ASP A 408 -28.42 22.24 21.19
CA ASP A 408 -28.14 22.92 22.45
C ASP A 408 -26.62 23.17 22.55
N HIS A 409 -26.14 23.64 23.70
CA HIS A 409 -24.73 23.95 23.93
C HIS A 409 -23.80 22.73 24.04
N LYS A 410 -24.33 21.50 23.95
CA LYS A 410 -23.51 20.29 24.01
C LYS A 410 -22.62 20.19 22.76
N PRO A 411 -21.29 20.05 22.91
CA PRO A 411 -20.41 19.76 21.78
C PRO A 411 -20.78 18.45 21.09
N ARG A 412 -20.82 18.47 19.76
CA ARG A 412 -21.07 17.31 18.90
C ARG A 412 -20.03 17.22 17.80
N TYR A 413 -19.79 16.01 17.33
CA TYR A 413 -19.09 15.80 16.07
C TYR A 413 -20.11 15.73 14.92
N ILE A 414 -20.07 16.69 14.00
CA ILE A 414 -20.97 16.79 12.85
C ILE A 414 -20.17 16.54 11.57
N SER A 415 -20.49 15.49 10.82
CA SER A 415 -19.88 15.18 9.52
C SER A 415 -20.87 15.38 8.39
N LEU A 416 -20.45 16.06 7.32
CA LEU A 416 -21.32 16.56 6.24
C LEU A 416 -20.77 16.08 4.89
N ILE A 417 -21.33 14.99 4.37
CA ILE A 417 -20.75 14.21 3.26
C ILE A 417 -21.68 14.15 2.06
N GLY A 418 -22.98 14.19 2.30
CA GLY A 418 -23.98 14.03 1.26
C GLY A 418 -24.09 15.23 0.32
N SER A 419 -23.70 16.43 0.76
CA SER A 419 -23.70 17.67 -0.05
C SER A 419 -22.38 17.93 -0.79
N TYR A 420 -22.24 17.45 -2.02
CA TYR A 420 -21.01 17.59 -2.82
C TYR A 420 -21.21 18.40 -4.12
N LYS A 421 -22.29 19.17 -4.20
CA LYS A 421 -22.56 20.09 -5.31
C LYS A 421 -23.02 21.46 -4.79
N PRO A 422 -22.83 22.54 -5.55
CA PRO A 422 -23.21 23.90 -5.12
C PRO A 422 -24.69 24.06 -4.74
N GLU A 423 -25.59 23.32 -5.39
CA GLU A 423 -27.03 23.35 -5.08
C GLU A 423 -27.41 22.55 -3.82
N MET A 424 -26.54 21.65 -3.35
CA MET A 424 -26.80 20.77 -2.20
C MET A 424 -26.52 21.47 -0.86
N GLN A 425 -27.16 21.00 0.20
CA GLN A 425 -27.04 21.52 1.55
C GLN A 425 -27.63 20.53 2.56
N GLU A 426 -26.85 20.10 3.55
CA GLU A 426 -27.30 19.19 4.62
C GLU A 426 -27.65 19.92 5.92
N VAL A 427 -27.03 21.08 6.18
CA VAL A 427 -27.29 21.91 7.38
C VAL A 427 -27.38 23.39 7.05
N ASP A 428 -27.97 24.18 7.94
CA ASP A 428 -27.99 25.64 7.85
C ASP A 428 -26.63 26.27 8.25
N ALA A 429 -26.46 27.56 7.96
CA ALA A 429 -25.21 28.28 8.22
C ALA A 429 -24.90 28.39 9.71
N GLU A 430 -25.90 28.51 10.57
CA GLU A 430 -25.71 28.60 12.03
C GLU A 430 -25.16 27.28 12.59
N THR A 431 -25.68 26.14 12.10
CA THR A 431 -25.15 24.81 12.43
C THR A 431 -23.75 24.61 11.85
N LEU A 432 -23.51 25.02 10.60
CA LEU A 432 -22.21 24.90 9.95
C LEU A 432 -21.12 25.68 10.70
N LEU A 433 -21.45 26.87 11.20
CA LEU A 433 -20.53 27.79 11.88
C LEU A 433 -20.58 27.66 13.41
N SER A 434 -21.10 26.55 13.93
CA SER A 434 -21.26 26.32 15.37
C SER A 434 -20.00 25.83 16.09
N GLY A 435 -18.88 25.73 15.38
CA GLY A 435 -17.55 25.43 15.91
C GLY A 435 -16.55 26.53 15.60
N GLU A 436 -15.35 26.45 16.18
CA GLU A 436 -14.28 27.41 15.93
C GLU A 436 -13.79 27.39 14.47
N TYR A 437 -13.62 26.18 13.91
CA TYR A 437 -13.22 25.95 12.53
C TYR A 437 -14.08 24.86 11.88
N ILE A 438 -14.14 24.90 10.54
CA ILE A 438 -14.70 23.82 9.73
C ILE A 438 -13.55 22.98 9.20
N TYR A 439 -13.50 21.72 9.60
CA TYR A 439 -12.50 20.80 9.11
C TYR A 439 -12.89 20.30 7.72
N VAL A 440 -11.95 20.25 6.79
CA VAL A 440 -12.20 19.88 5.39
C VAL A 440 -11.22 18.83 4.91
N ASP A 441 -11.58 18.06 3.89
CA ASP A 441 -10.60 17.25 3.17
C ASP A 441 -9.62 18.14 2.39
N THR A 442 -10.14 19.11 1.64
CA THR A 442 -9.37 20.20 1.03
C THR A 442 -10.15 21.50 1.04
N GLU A 443 -9.47 22.62 1.26
CA GLU A 443 -10.07 23.96 1.20
C GLU A 443 -10.64 24.24 -0.20
N GLU A 444 -9.80 24.13 -1.24
CA GLU A 444 -10.15 24.45 -2.63
C GLU A 444 -11.37 23.64 -3.10
N GLY A 445 -11.37 22.33 -2.88
CA GLY A 445 -12.49 21.47 -3.28
C GLY A 445 -13.77 21.77 -2.52
N CYS A 446 -13.69 21.98 -1.20
CA CYS A 446 -14.87 22.26 -0.39
C CYS A 446 -15.47 23.64 -0.70
N LEU A 447 -14.66 24.67 -0.91
CA LEU A 447 -15.14 26.01 -1.26
C LEU A 447 -15.75 26.07 -2.68
N SER A 448 -15.30 25.22 -3.59
CA SER A 448 -15.82 25.14 -4.96
C SER A 448 -17.09 24.28 -5.09
N GLU A 449 -17.17 23.17 -4.35
CA GLU A 449 -18.22 22.16 -4.54
C GLU A 449 -19.27 22.12 -3.43
N ALA A 450 -18.96 22.48 -2.18
CA ALA A 450 -19.88 22.33 -1.05
C ALA A 450 -20.87 23.49 -0.96
N GLY A 451 -22.11 23.26 -1.42
CA GLY A 451 -23.14 24.30 -1.46
C GLY A 451 -23.43 25.01 -0.14
N GLU A 452 -23.33 24.32 1.00
CA GLU A 452 -23.52 24.94 2.32
C GLU A 452 -22.37 25.89 2.73
N LEU A 453 -21.13 25.62 2.34
CA LEU A 453 -20.00 26.54 2.55
C LEU A 453 -20.14 27.76 1.62
N ILE A 454 -20.48 27.53 0.36
CA ILE A 454 -20.70 28.58 -0.65
C ILE A 454 -21.82 29.53 -0.20
N LYS A 455 -22.98 28.98 0.21
CA LYS A 455 -24.12 29.77 0.67
C LYS A 455 -23.83 30.56 1.95
N ALA A 456 -23.03 30.00 2.85
CA ALA A 456 -22.60 30.67 4.08
C ALA A 456 -21.44 31.65 3.85
N ASN A 457 -20.91 31.74 2.62
CA ASN A 457 -19.77 32.58 2.26
C ASN A 457 -18.54 32.33 3.17
N VAL A 458 -18.26 31.05 3.44
CA VAL A 458 -17.10 30.64 4.25
C VAL A 458 -15.80 31.08 3.56
N GLN A 459 -14.86 31.58 4.36
CA GLN A 459 -13.54 32.01 3.89
C GLN A 459 -12.44 31.03 4.32
N ASP A 460 -11.31 31.02 3.62
CA ASP A 460 -10.18 30.10 3.83
C ASP A 460 -9.72 30.05 5.29
N HIS A 461 -9.64 31.19 5.98
CA HIS A 461 -9.19 31.27 7.38
C HIS A 461 -10.14 30.62 8.41
N GLN A 462 -11.32 30.17 7.98
CA GLN A 462 -12.28 29.43 8.81
C GLN A 462 -12.14 27.91 8.62
N LEU A 463 -11.29 27.48 7.70
CA LEU A 463 -11.09 26.09 7.33
C LEU A 463 -9.78 25.55 7.92
N ILE A 464 -9.76 24.25 8.21
CA ILE A 464 -8.54 23.50 8.52
C ILE A 464 -8.58 22.21 7.73
N GLU A 465 -7.57 21.93 6.91
CA GLU A 465 -7.49 20.64 6.21
C GLU A 465 -7.15 19.51 7.17
N LEU A 466 -7.70 18.32 6.92
CA LEU A 466 -7.31 17.12 7.67
C LEU A 466 -5.81 16.84 7.59
N GLY A 467 -5.16 17.21 6.48
CA GLY A 467 -3.72 17.07 6.30
C GLY A 467 -2.89 17.97 7.22
N GLU A 468 -3.46 19.02 7.81
CA GLU A 468 -2.76 19.88 8.76
C GLU A 468 -2.75 19.31 10.19
N LEU A 469 -3.59 18.29 10.45
CA LEU A 469 -3.69 17.68 11.77
C LEU A 469 -2.44 16.85 12.11
N LEU A 470 -1.66 17.33 13.07
CA LEU A 470 -0.43 16.68 13.54
C LEU A 470 -0.68 15.73 14.72
N GLY A 471 -0.25 14.47 14.56
CA GLY A 471 -0.41 13.42 15.57
C GLY A 471 -1.87 13.05 15.87
N ASP A 472 -2.08 12.33 16.96
CA ASP A 472 -3.39 11.83 17.41
C ASP A 472 -3.91 12.57 18.65
N LYS A 473 -3.43 13.78 18.87
CA LYS A 473 -3.86 14.58 20.01
C LYS A 473 -5.37 14.86 19.90
N PRO A 474 -6.13 14.70 21.00
CA PRO A 474 -7.52 15.09 21.00
C PRO A 474 -7.67 16.59 20.67
N PHE A 475 -8.76 16.95 19.99
CA PHE A 475 -9.06 18.35 19.75
C PHE A 475 -9.29 19.12 21.05
N ALA A 476 -8.84 20.37 21.10
CA ALA A 476 -9.33 21.34 22.06
C ALA A 476 -10.56 22.00 21.42
N LEU A 477 -11.76 21.69 21.90
CA LEU A 477 -13.01 22.14 21.29
C LEU A 477 -13.70 23.19 22.16
N ASP A 478 -14.14 24.26 21.50
CA ASP A 478 -15.23 25.12 21.96
C ASP A 478 -16.36 25.03 20.92
N GLY A 479 -17.51 24.50 21.32
CA GLY A 479 -18.63 24.22 20.40
C GLY A 479 -18.54 22.89 19.63
N ASN A 480 -19.18 22.82 18.47
CA ASN A 480 -19.24 21.60 17.65
C ASN A 480 -17.97 21.40 16.82
N LEU A 481 -17.56 20.14 16.64
CA LEU A 481 -16.55 19.78 15.65
C LEU A 481 -17.26 19.53 14.32
N VAL A 482 -17.10 20.41 13.33
CA VAL A 482 -17.77 20.28 12.02
C VAL A 482 -16.77 19.81 10.97
N PHE A 483 -17.07 18.71 10.29
CA PHE A 483 -16.26 18.16 9.21
C PHE A 483 -17.04 18.11 7.89
N LYS A 484 -16.46 18.65 6.83
CA LYS A 484 -16.99 18.65 5.47
C LYS A 484 -16.04 17.89 4.54
N CYS A 485 -16.58 17.07 3.65
CA CYS A 485 -15.78 16.37 2.64
C CYS A 485 -16.53 16.30 1.31
N VAL A 486 -15.81 16.54 0.21
CA VAL A 486 -16.31 16.42 -1.18
C VAL A 486 -15.58 15.32 -1.96
N GLY A 487 -14.43 14.90 -1.45
CA GLY A 487 -13.64 13.75 -1.88
C GLY A 487 -12.66 14.05 -3.00
N LEU A 488 -11.44 13.53 -2.84
CA LEU A 488 -10.34 13.66 -3.80
C LEU A 488 -10.05 12.33 -4.50
N GLY A 489 -9.53 12.39 -5.74
CA GLY A 489 -9.11 11.20 -6.49
C GLY A 489 -7.98 10.43 -5.79
N ILE A 490 -7.08 11.15 -5.10
CA ILE A 490 -5.93 10.58 -4.40
C ILE A 490 -6.32 9.66 -3.25
N MET A 491 -7.46 9.94 -2.61
CA MET A 491 -8.03 9.04 -1.60
C MET A 491 -8.42 7.69 -2.21
N ASP A 492 -8.91 7.68 -3.45
CA ASP A 492 -9.26 6.45 -4.14
C ASP A 492 -8.01 5.68 -4.59
N THR A 493 -6.99 6.38 -5.09
CA THR A 493 -5.71 5.80 -5.54
C THR A 493 -4.96 5.12 -4.40
N VAL A 494 -4.80 5.80 -3.26
CA VAL A 494 -4.12 5.21 -2.09
C VAL A 494 -4.90 4.02 -1.53
N MET A 495 -6.22 4.15 -1.37
CA MET A 495 -7.04 3.03 -0.87
C MET A 495 -7.08 1.86 -1.85
N ALA A 496 -7.02 2.10 -3.16
CA ALA A 496 -6.88 1.03 -4.13
C ALA A 496 -5.54 0.29 -3.99
N GLY A 497 -4.43 1.01 -3.78
CA GLY A 497 -3.12 0.41 -3.53
C GLY A 497 -3.11 -0.48 -2.29
N GLU A 498 -3.61 0.03 -1.16
CA GLU A 498 -3.75 -0.73 0.09
C GLU A 498 -4.61 -1.99 -0.10
N LEU A 499 -5.74 -1.87 -0.81
CA LEU A 499 -6.64 -2.99 -1.05
C LEU A 499 -6.03 -4.05 -1.97
N LEU A 500 -5.28 -3.67 -3.00
CA LEU A 500 -4.57 -4.61 -3.86
C LEU A 500 -3.51 -5.38 -3.06
N GLN A 501 -2.77 -4.69 -2.18
CA GLN A 501 -1.79 -5.33 -1.31
C GLN A 501 -2.47 -6.33 -0.36
N ILE A 502 -3.51 -5.91 0.36
CA ILE A 502 -4.25 -6.80 1.28
C ILE A 502 -4.85 -7.99 0.52
N ALA A 503 -5.38 -7.76 -0.68
CA ALA A 503 -5.95 -8.81 -1.50
C ALA A 503 -4.89 -9.84 -1.94
N GLN A 504 -3.69 -9.38 -2.32
CA GLN A 504 -2.57 -10.24 -2.65
C GLN A 504 -2.12 -11.08 -1.45
N GLU A 505 -2.00 -10.47 -0.27
CA GLU A 505 -1.65 -11.16 0.98
C GLU A 505 -2.70 -12.22 1.37
N LYS A 506 -3.99 -11.92 1.15
CA LYS A 506 -5.11 -12.83 1.47
C LYS A 506 -5.50 -13.78 0.34
N GLY A 507 -4.85 -13.72 -0.82
CA GLY A 507 -5.18 -14.53 -1.99
C GLY A 507 -6.59 -14.28 -2.55
N VAL A 508 -7.08 -13.04 -2.46
CA VAL A 508 -8.41 -12.62 -2.91
C VAL A 508 -8.31 -11.89 -4.25
N GLY A 509 -9.31 -12.08 -5.12
CA GLY A 509 -9.39 -11.42 -6.42
C GLY A 509 -9.06 -12.33 -7.59
N LEU A 510 -9.24 -11.82 -8.81
CA LEU A 510 -8.90 -12.52 -10.04
C LEU A 510 -7.53 -12.05 -10.52
N VAL A 511 -6.57 -12.97 -10.58
CA VAL A 511 -5.25 -12.72 -11.15
C VAL A 511 -5.33 -12.82 -12.67
N VAL A 512 -4.82 -11.80 -13.35
CA VAL A 512 -4.62 -11.77 -14.80
C VAL A 512 -3.12 -11.67 -15.04
N ASP A 513 -2.57 -12.72 -15.65
CA ASP A 513 -1.18 -12.75 -16.08
C ASP A 513 -1.03 -12.04 -17.45
N ASP A 514 0.11 -11.38 -17.66
CA ASP A 514 0.54 -10.80 -18.95
C ASP A 514 -0.46 -9.77 -19.54
N PHE A 515 -1.08 -8.94 -18.70
CA PHE A 515 -1.79 -7.71 -19.09
C PHE A 515 -0.79 -6.59 -19.38
#